data_AF-A0A412UC22-F1
#
_entry.id   AF-A0A412UC22-F1
#
_cell.length_a   1.000
_cell.length_b   1.000
_cell.length_c   1.000
_cell.angle_alpha   90.00
_cell.angle_beta   90.00
_cell.angle_gamma   90.00
#
_symmetry.space_group_name_H-M   'P 1'
#
loop_
_entity.id
_entity.type
_entity.pdbx_description
1 polymer ?
#
loop_
_entity_poly.entity_id
_entity_poly.type
_entity_poly.pdbx_seq_one_letter_code
_entity_poly.pdbx_strand_id
1 'polypeptide(L)'
;MYSYNDFEHFWVCYKLRGIPAGVSIEKFYMSNQVPYNLFAKWYKNTRKQIIPVLVLGALPPELEIQEIPSPILERNLAVDTWLSSHTELLILVDIRMSNGVHIS
;
A
#
# COMPACT_ATOMS: atom_id res chain seq x y z
N MET A 1 7.49 22.10 14.41
CA MET A 1 6.12 22.21 13.87
C MET A 1 6.11 21.40 12.57
N TYR A 2 5.22 20.42 12.40
CA TYR A 2 5.22 19.57 11.20
C TYR A 2 4.71 20.35 9.97
N SER A 3 5.45 20.26 8.86
CA SER A 3 5.09 20.82 7.57
C SER A 3 4.29 19.82 6.73
N TYR A 4 3.68 20.29 5.63
CA TYR A 4 2.96 19.43 4.69
C TYR A 4 3.89 18.35 4.08
N ASN A 5 5.14 18.71 3.78
CA ASN A 5 6.16 17.81 3.22
C ASN A 5 6.55 16.68 4.19
N ASP A 6 6.57 16.98 5.51
CA ASP A 6 6.87 15.96 6.52
C ASP A 6 5.81 14.85 6.50
N PHE A 7 4.52 15.21 6.39
CA PHE A 7 3.45 14.23 6.31
C PHE A 7 3.49 13.41 5.01
N GLU A 8 3.89 13.99 3.88
CA GLU A 8 4.11 13.26 2.63
C GLU A 8 5.21 12.21 2.79
N HIS A 9 6.36 12.59 3.35
CA HIS A 9 7.44 11.65 3.62
C HIS A 9 7.02 10.54 4.59
N PHE A 10 6.32 10.86 5.67
CA PHE A 10 5.79 9.84 6.59
C PHE A 10 4.79 8.91 5.90
N TRP A 11 3.94 9.44 5.02
CA TRP A 11 2.97 8.66 4.27
C TRP A 11 3.64 7.67 3.31
N VAL A 12 4.67 8.12 2.57
CA VAL A 12 5.48 7.26 1.70
C VAL A 12 6.20 6.19 2.53
N CYS A 13 6.81 6.56 3.65
CA CYS A 13 7.48 5.61 4.55
C CYS A 13 6.50 4.57 5.12
N TYR A 14 5.29 4.99 5.48
CA TYR A 14 4.24 4.09 5.93
C TYR A 14 3.84 3.10 4.85
N LYS A 15 3.67 3.56 3.60
CA LYS A 15 3.37 2.67 2.46
C LYS A 15 4.48 1.64 2.22
N LEU A 16 5.74 2.04 2.32
CA LEU A 16 6.88 1.17 2.03
C LEU A 16 7.27 0.25 3.19
N ARG A 17 7.08 0.68 4.44
CA ARG A 17 7.59 -0.05 5.63
C ARG A 17 6.49 -0.47 6.59
N GLY A 18 5.48 0.37 6.77
CA GLY A 18 4.37 0.11 7.71
C GLY A 18 3.43 -0.98 7.20
N ILE A 19 2.98 -0.87 5.94
CA ILE A 19 2.06 -1.85 5.32
C ILE A 19 2.70 -3.25 5.24
N PRO A 20 3.93 -3.43 4.71
CA PRO A 20 4.54 -4.76 4.65
C PRO A 20 4.80 -5.37 6.02
N ALA A 21 5.00 -4.54 7.05
CA ALA A 21 5.17 -4.99 8.42
C ALA A 21 3.84 -5.22 9.18
N GLY A 22 2.68 -5.03 8.53
CA GLY A 22 1.37 -5.17 9.16
C GLY A 22 1.09 -4.18 10.29
N VAL A 23 1.81 -3.06 10.33
CA VAL A 23 1.68 -2.04 11.38
C VAL A 23 0.55 -1.08 11.00
N SER A 24 -0.38 -0.81 11.93
CA SER A 24 -1.42 0.20 11.70
C SER A 24 -0.82 1.60 11.57
N ILE A 25 -1.45 2.45 10.76
CA ILE A 25 -0.97 3.82 10.55
C ILE A 25 -0.87 4.63 11.85
N GLU A 26 -1.80 4.41 12.79
CA GLU A 26 -1.77 5.04 14.11
C GLU A 26 -0.51 4.64 14.88
N LYS A 27 -0.21 3.34 14.95
CA LYS A 27 1.00 2.84 15.63
C LYS A 27 2.27 3.35 14.95
N PHE A 28 2.30 3.38 13.63
CA PHE A 28 3.45 3.88 12.86
C PHE A 28 3.71 5.36 13.16
N TYR A 29 2.69 6.21 13.15
CA TYR A 29 2.83 7.64 13.42
C TYR A 29 3.13 7.93 14.89
N MET A 30 2.51 7.21 15.84
CA MET A 30 2.83 7.30 17.27
C MET A 30 4.29 6.93 17.56
N SER A 31 4.81 5.88 16.91
CA SER A 31 6.22 5.48 17.03
C SER A 31 7.19 6.53 16.51
N ASN A 32 6.75 7.38 15.57
CA ASN A 32 7.54 8.49 15.02
C ASN A 32 7.26 9.82 15.75
N GLN A 33 6.59 9.79 16.92
CA GLN A 33 6.23 10.98 17.70
C GLN A 33 5.37 12.00 16.92
N VAL A 34 4.62 11.53 15.92
CA VAL A 34 3.71 12.36 15.14
C VAL A 34 2.30 12.22 15.72
N PRO A 35 1.68 13.32 16.19
CA PRO A 35 0.30 13.30 16.66
C PRO A 35 -0.66 12.88 15.54
N TYR A 36 -1.44 11.82 15.78
CA TYR A 36 -2.35 11.27 14.76
C TYR A 36 -3.44 12.26 14.29
N ASN A 37 -3.88 13.15 15.18
CA ASN A 37 -4.85 14.21 14.84
C ASN A 37 -4.37 15.13 13.71
N LEU A 38 -3.06 15.40 13.64
CA LEU A 38 -2.47 16.21 12.57
C LEU A 38 -2.43 15.43 11.25
N PHE A 39 -2.06 14.15 11.29
CA PHE A 39 -2.11 13.27 10.12
C PHE A 39 -3.54 13.18 9.57
N ALA A 40 -4.54 12.96 10.43
CA ALA A 40 -5.94 12.85 10.00
C ALA A 40 -6.43 14.12 9.29
N LYS A 41 -6.01 15.30 9.76
CA LYS A 41 -6.31 16.58 9.11
C LYS A 41 -5.60 16.73 7.77
N TRP A 42 -4.30 16.41 7.73
CA TRP A 42 -3.50 16.45 6.51
C TRP A 42 -4.08 15.50 5.45
N TYR A 43 -4.32 14.25 5.81
CA TYR A 43 -4.83 13.20 4.93
C TYR A 43 -6.18 13.54 4.31
N LYS A 44 -7.12 14.10 5.09
CA LYS A 44 -8.42 14.58 4.58
C LYS A 44 -8.28 15.71 3.59
N ASN A 45 -7.29 16.60 3.77
CA ASN A 45 -7.04 17.70 2.85
C ASN A 45 -6.36 17.22 1.56
N THR A 46 -5.44 16.27 1.66
CA THR A 46 -4.70 15.71 0.51
C THR A 46 -5.57 14.80 -0.36
N ARG A 47 -6.44 13.95 0.23
CA ARG A 47 -7.34 13.07 -0.54
C ARG A 47 -8.44 13.80 -1.33
N LYS A 48 -8.81 15.03 -0.96
CA LYS A 48 -9.81 15.82 -1.69
C LYS A 48 -9.36 16.26 -3.09
N GLN A 49 -8.06 16.20 -3.39
CA GLN A 49 -7.51 16.65 -4.67
C GLN A 49 -7.25 15.53 -5.68
N ILE A 50 -7.55 14.28 -5.34
CA ILE A 50 -7.42 13.17 -6.30
C ILE A 50 -8.66 13.19 -7.21
N ILE A 51 -8.65 14.06 -8.22
CA ILE A 51 -9.60 13.99 -9.32
C ILE A 51 -9.13 12.84 -10.23
N PRO A 52 -9.92 11.78 -10.41
CA PRO A 52 -9.57 10.73 -11.36
C PRO A 52 -9.56 11.35 -12.76
N VAL A 53 -8.37 11.50 -13.34
CA VAL A 53 -8.22 11.91 -14.73
C VAL A 53 -8.42 10.67 -15.59
N LEU A 54 -9.62 10.55 -16.16
CA LEU A 54 -9.89 9.53 -17.18
C LEU A 54 -9.19 9.96 -18.47
N VAL A 55 -8.16 9.23 -18.87
CA VAL A 55 -7.51 9.42 -20.17
C VAL A 55 -8.37 8.73 -21.24
N LEU A 56 -8.78 9.47 -22.26
CA LEU A 56 -9.57 8.95 -23.37
C LEU A 56 -8.76 7.85 -24.09
N GLY A 57 -9.17 6.58 -23.94
CA GLY A 57 -8.50 5.41 -24.49
C GLY A 57 -7.87 4.45 -23.45
N ALA A 58 -7.87 4.81 -22.17
CA ALA A 58 -7.53 3.86 -21.11
C ALA A 58 -8.67 2.85 -20.92
N LEU A 59 -8.34 1.56 -20.81
CA LEU A 59 -9.29 0.54 -20.36
C LEU A 59 -9.81 0.97 -18.97
N PRO A 60 -11.12 0.85 -18.68
CA PRO A 60 -11.64 1.26 -17.38
C PRO A 60 -10.86 0.57 -16.26
N PRO A 61 -10.43 1.30 -15.21
CA PRO A 61 -9.93 0.63 -14.02
C PRO A 61 -11.07 -0.22 -13.49
N GLU A 62 -10.85 -1.54 -13.51
CA GLU A 62 -11.75 -2.51 -12.92
C GLU A 62 -11.83 -2.23 -11.42
N LEU A 63 -12.85 -1.44 -11.06
CA LEU A 63 -13.41 -1.21 -9.73
C LEU A 63 -12.48 -1.55 -8.55
N GLU A 64 -11.53 -0.67 -8.24
CA GLU A 64 -10.93 -0.66 -6.90
C GLU A 64 -11.95 -0.11 -5.90
N ILE A 65 -12.60 -1.06 -5.22
CA ILE A 65 -13.04 -1.01 -3.82
C ILE A 65 -13.96 0.16 -3.48
N GLN A 66 -15.25 -0.07 -3.69
CA GLN A 66 -16.31 0.64 -3.00
C GLN A 66 -16.28 0.22 -1.51
N GLU A 67 -15.70 1.05 -0.64
CA GLU A 67 -15.89 0.93 0.82
C GLU A 67 -17.35 1.23 1.16
N ILE A 68 -18.20 0.20 1.14
CA ILE A 68 -19.53 0.24 1.75
C ILE A 68 -19.36 -0.13 3.23
N PRO A 69 -19.86 0.65 4.21
CA PRO A 69 -19.76 0.28 5.61
C PRO A 69 -20.89 -0.69 6.03
N SER A 70 -20.52 -1.70 6.84
CA SER A 70 -21.32 -2.47 7.83
C SER A 70 -21.68 -3.94 7.46
N PRO A 71 -22.05 -4.81 8.43
CA PRO A 71 -21.72 -4.92 9.86
C PRO A 71 -21.13 -6.31 10.23
N ILE A 72 -20.67 -6.43 11.47
CA ILE A 72 -20.12 -7.64 12.13
C ILE A 72 -21.09 -8.83 12.03
N LEU A 73 -20.60 -9.99 11.57
CA LEU A 73 -21.11 -11.30 12.00
C LEU A 73 -19.97 -12.32 12.01
N GLU A 74 -19.57 -12.74 13.20
CA GLU A 74 -18.70 -13.87 13.44
C GLU A 74 -19.29 -15.15 12.82
N ARG A 75 -18.50 -15.83 11.99
CA ARG A 75 -18.59 -17.29 11.87
C ARG A 75 -17.21 -17.84 11.50
N ASN A 76 -16.56 -18.44 12.49
CA ASN A 76 -15.43 -19.33 12.33
C ASN A 76 -15.73 -20.38 11.25
N LEU A 77 -15.02 -20.31 10.12
CA LEU A 77 -14.71 -21.47 9.29
C LEU A 77 -13.48 -21.15 8.42
N ALA A 78 -12.41 -21.91 8.62
CA ALA A 78 -11.29 -22.05 7.70
C ALA A 78 -10.44 -20.78 7.44
N VAL A 79 -9.69 -20.39 8.48
CA VAL A 79 -8.25 -20.10 8.31
C VAL A 79 -7.70 -21.20 7.42
N ASP A 80 -7.39 -20.92 6.15
CA ASP A 80 -6.55 -21.72 5.22
C ASP A 80 -6.74 -21.33 3.73
N THR A 81 -7.72 -20.48 3.35
CA THR A 81 -8.01 -20.22 1.92
C THR A 81 -7.57 -18.83 1.38
N TRP A 82 -6.80 -18.05 2.14
CA TRP A 82 -6.34 -16.70 1.71
C TRP A 82 -4.84 -16.59 1.42
N LEU A 83 -4.12 -17.71 1.38
CA LEU A 83 -2.69 -17.75 0.99
C LEU A 83 -2.42 -18.46 -0.34
N SER A 84 -3.44 -19.01 -1.02
CA SER A 84 -3.23 -19.87 -2.20
C SER A 84 -3.59 -19.21 -3.55
N SER A 85 -3.42 -17.89 -3.68
CA SER A 85 -3.42 -17.24 -5.01
C SER A 85 -2.13 -16.50 -5.33
N HIS A 86 -1.09 -16.60 -4.49
CA HIS A 86 0.27 -16.35 -4.96
C HIS A 86 0.71 -17.59 -5.73
N THR A 87 0.43 -17.59 -7.03
CA THR A 87 1.28 -18.32 -7.98
C THR A 87 2.69 -17.85 -7.68
N GLU A 88 3.51 -18.69 -7.05
CA GLU A 88 4.90 -18.37 -6.71
C GLU A 88 5.58 -17.93 -8.01
N LEU A 89 5.84 -16.64 -8.15
CA LEU A 89 6.51 -16.08 -9.31
C LEU A 89 7.96 -16.57 -9.27
N LEU A 90 8.24 -17.68 -9.95
CA LEU A 90 9.60 -18.17 -10.18
C LEU A 90 10.19 -17.39 -11.35
N ILE A 91 10.91 -16.32 -11.03
CA ILE A 91 11.66 -15.55 -12.03
C ILE A 91 13.00 -16.25 -12.24
N LEU A 92 13.16 -16.95 -13.36
CA LEU A 92 14.43 -17.50 -13.80
C LEU A 92 15.29 -16.38 -14.39
N VAL A 93 16.54 -16.24 -13.95
CA VAL A 93 17.46 -15.20 -14.43
C VAL A 93 18.73 -15.85 -14.96
N ASP A 94 19.05 -15.59 -16.22
CA ASP A 94 20.28 -16.00 -16.89
C ASP A 94 21.17 -14.77 -17.12
N ILE A 95 22.36 -14.72 -16.52
CA ILE A 95 23.29 -13.58 -16.64
C ILE A 95 24.47 -13.99 -17.51
N ARG A 96 24.66 -13.26 -18.61
CA ARG A 96 25.79 -13.42 -19.54
C ARG A 96 26.62 -12.16 -19.61
N MET A 97 27.92 -12.29 -19.39
CA MET A 97 28.88 -11.18 -19.49
C MET A 97 29.71 -11.30 -20.76
N SER A 98 30.17 -10.17 -21.31
CA SER A 98 30.99 -10.12 -22.54
C SER A 98 32.38 -10.76 -22.38
N ASN A 99 32.85 -10.95 -21.15
CA ASN A 99 34.07 -11.68 -20.82
C ASN A 99 33.86 -13.20 -20.72
N GLY A 100 32.67 -13.71 -21.06
CA GLY A 100 32.35 -15.14 -21.09
C GLY A 100 31.84 -15.73 -19.77
N VAL A 101 31.64 -14.92 -18.72
CA VAL A 101 31.04 -15.39 -17.46
C VAL A 101 29.54 -15.62 -17.61
N HIS A 102 29.06 -16.75 -17.10
CA HIS A 102 27.66 -17.20 -17.22
C HIS A 102 27.13 -17.74 -15.88
N ILE A 103 25.94 -17.28 -15.47
CA ILE A 103 25.25 -17.67 -14.23
C ILE A 103 23.78 -17.94 -14.57
N SER A 104 23.29 -19.14 -14.25
CA SER A 104 21.90 -19.60 -14.48
C SER A 104 21.23 -20.04 -13.19
#